data_AF-A0A932RDE1-F1
#
_entry.id   AF-A0A932RDE1-F1
#
_cell.length_a   1.000
_cell.length_b   1.000
_cell.length_c   1.000
_cell.angle_alpha   90.00
_cell.angle_beta   90.00
_cell.angle_gamma   90.00
#
_symmetry.space_group_name_H-M   'P 1'
#
loop_
_entity.id
_entity.type
_entity.pdbx_description
1 polymer ?
#
loop_
_entity_poly.entity_id
_entity_poly.type
_entity_poly.pdbx_seq_one_letter_code
_entity_poly.pdbx_strand_id
1 'polypeptide(L)'
;MQRTVLGRACLGSVLTILVLVTVSNGQRRRGFPLPPAPPVQEQPAPEPKTSRRSDTVAMEREARELSALAASIPGDVEQLKKGLLPKDAVDKLKRIEKLSKQLRGQIQP
;
A
#
# COMPACT_ATOMS: atom_id res chain seq x y z
N MET A 1 40.86 -14.12 -22.35
CA MET A 1 39.62 -13.60 -22.98
C MET A 1 38.63 -14.77 -23.14
N GLN A 2 37.50 -14.75 -22.44
CA GLN A 2 36.18 -15.11 -22.99
C GLN A 2 35.14 -15.00 -21.86
N ARG A 3 34.34 -13.93 -21.96
CA ARG A 3 33.18 -13.63 -21.16
C ARG A 3 31.97 -14.40 -21.73
N THR A 4 30.89 -14.44 -20.95
CA THR A 4 29.49 -14.51 -21.41
C THR A 4 28.89 -15.87 -21.75
N VAL A 5 28.40 -16.58 -20.71
CA VAL A 5 27.28 -17.54 -20.88
C VAL A 5 26.14 -17.29 -19.87
N LEU A 6 26.35 -16.43 -18.86
CA LEU A 6 25.41 -16.18 -17.76
C LEU A 6 24.21 -15.28 -18.12
N GLY A 7 24.11 -14.79 -19.36
CA GLY A 7 23.05 -13.87 -19.80
C GLY A 7 21.82 -14.52 -20.44
N ARG A 8 21.92 -15.77 -20.93
CA ARG A 8 20.84 -16.41 -21.69
C ARG A 8 19.80 -17.11 -20.81
N ALA A 9 20.18 -17.53 -19.60
CA ALA A 9 19.28 -18.21 -18.68
C ALA A 9 18.28 -17.25 -17.99
N CYS A 10 18.67 -16.01 -17.72
CA CYS A 10 17.79 -15.02 -17.07
C CYS A 10 16.68 -14.52 -17.99
N LEU A 11 16.94 -14.30 -19.29
CA LEU A 11 15.90 -13.85 -20.22
C LEU A 11 14.78 -14.88 -20.39
N GLY A 12 15.13 -16.17 -20.46
CA GLY A 12 14.14 -17.25 -20.59
C GLY A 12 13.21 -17.32 -19.37
N SER A 13 13.78 -17.23 -18.16
CA SER A 13 13.03 -17.23 -16.89
C SER A 13 12.11 -16.02 -16.75
N VAL A 14 12.59 -14.81 -17.09
CA VAL A 14 11.77 -13.59 -17.06
C VAL A 14 10.60 -13.69 -18.05
N LEU A 15 10.81 -14.25 -19.24
CA LEU A 15 9.75 -14.44 -20.24
C LEU A 15 8.70 -15.46 -19.78
N THR A 16 9.12 -16.53 -19.09
CA THR A 16 8.18 -17.54 -18.56
C THR A 16 7.33 -16.98 -17.42
N ILE A 17 7.92 -16.17 -16.53
CA ILE A 17 7.19 -15.50 -15.45
C ILE A 17 6.19 -14.48 -16.04
N LEU A 18 6.56 -13.73 -17.08
CA LEU A 18 5.68 -12.75 -17.71
C LEU A 18 4.45 -13.40 -18.38
N VAL A 19 4.61 -14.57 -18.99
CA VAL A 19 3.50 -15.32 -19.61
C VAL A 19 2.55 -15.90 -18.57
N LEU A 20 3.04 -16.31 -17.39
CA LEU A 20 2.18 -16.87 -16.33
C LEU A 20 1.31 -15.81 -15.64
N VAL A 21 1.77 -14.55 -15.55
CA VAL A 21 1.03 -13.46 -14.86
C VAL A 21 -0.18 -12.96 -15.67
N THR A 22 -0.18 -13.10 -17.01
CA THR A 22 -1.25 -12.54 -17.86
C THR A 22 -2.52 -13.40 -17.93
N VAL A 23 -2.47 -14.68 -17.55
CA VAL A 23 -3.60 -15.62 -17.71
C VAL A 23 -4.69 -15.43 -16.63
N SER A 24 -4.41 -14.76 -15.52
CA SER A 24 -5.32 -14.71 -14.36
C SER A 24 -6.44 -13.65 -14.42
N ASN A 25 -6.52 -12.80 -15.46
CA ASN A 25 -7.51 -11.71 -15.53
C ASN A 25 -8.71 -11.97 -16.48
N GLY A 26 -8.84 -13.17 -17.03
CA GLY A 26 -9.99 -13.55 -17.85
C GLY A 26 -11.10 -14.19 -17.03
N GLN A 27 -12.22 -13.47 -16.86
CA GLN A 27 -13.56 -13.93 -16.39
C GLN A 27 -14.04 -13.36 -15.04
N ARG A 28 -14.36 -12.05 -15.02
CA ARG A 28 -15.47 -11.52 -14.20
C ARG A 28 -16.56 -10.95 -15.10
N ARG A 29 -17.34 -11.82 -15.74
CA ARG A 29 -18.69 -11.47 -16.24
C ARG A 29 -19.64 -12.63 -15.98
N ARG A 30 -20.23 -12.65 -14.78
CA ARG A 30 -21.52 -13.30 -14.57
C ARG A 30 -22.56 -12.19 -14.52
N GLY A 31 -23.31 -12.06 -15.60
CA GLY A 31 -24.46 -11.18 -15.70
C GLY A 31 -25.53 -11.66 -14.73
N PHE A 32 -25.70 -10.93 -13.64
CA PHE A 32 -26.91 -11.00 -12.85
C PHE A 32 -27.87 -9.91 -13.37
N PRO A 33 -29.16 -10.21 -13.53
CA PRO A 33 -30.15 -9.17 -13.80
C PRO A 33 -30.21 -8.20 -12.61
N LEU A 34 -30.24 -6.91 -12.91
CA LEU A 34 -30.31 -5.82 -11.94
C LEU A 34 -31.67 -5.90 -11.20
N PRO A 35 -31.72 -5.85 -9.85
CA PRO A 35 -32.99 -5.71 -9.14
C PRO A 35 -33.66 -4.37 -9.51
N PRO A 36 -35.01 -4.29 -9.49
CA PRO A 36 -35.73 -3.05 -9.77
C PRO A 36 -35.28 -1.94 -8.80
N ALA A 37 -35.15 -0.72 -9.34
CA ALA A 37 -34.70 0.43 -8.58
C ALA A 37 -35.58 0.65 -7.33
N PRO A 38 -34.99 0.90 -6.14
CA PRO A 38 -35.76 1.30 -4.98
C PRO A 38 -36.51 2.62 -5.28
N PRO A 39 -37.65 2.87 -4.62
CA PRO A 39 -38.37 4.12 -4.77
C PRO A 39 -37.40 5.28 -4.53
N VAL A 40 -37.53 6.34 -5.34
CA VAL A 40 -36.75 7.58 -5.22
C VAL A 40 -36.97 8.15 -3.82
N GLN A 41 -36.14 7.73 -2.88
CA GLN A 41 -35.87 8.49 -1.68
C GLN A 41 -35.10 9.70 -2.17
N GLU A 42 -35.72 10.87 -2.01
CA GLU A 42 -35.09 12.17 -2.18
C GLU A 42 -33.66 12.09 -1.69
N GLN A 43 -32.71 12.21 -2.62
CA GLN A 43 -31.30 12.32 -2.28
C GLN A 43 -31.19 13.45 -1.25
N PRO A 44 -30.72 13.17 -0.02
CA PRO A 44 -30.26 14.25 0.83
C PRO A 44 -29.19 14.97 0.03
N ALA A 45 -29.30 16.31 -0.02
CA ALA A 45 -28.40 17.20 -0.74
C ALA A 45 -26.95 16.70 -0.64
N PRO A 46 -26.15 16.76 -1.73
CA PRO A 46 -24.77 16.32 -1.68
C PRO A 46 -24.09 17.06 -0.54
N GLU A 47 -23.76 16.32 0.52
CA GLU A 47 -22.93 16.83 1.61
C GLU A 47 -21.71 17.47 0.95
N PRO A 48 -21.29 18.66 1.40
CA PRO A 48 -20.14 19.32 0.81
C PRO A 48 -18.98 18.35 0.97
N LYS A 49 -18.58 17.72 -0.14
CA LYS A 49 -17.32 17.00 -0.26
C LYS A 49 -16.28 18.06 0.04
N THR A 50 -15.88 18.13 1.30
CA THR A 50 -14.75 18.95 1.71
C THR A 50 -13.60 18.38 0.92
N SER A 51 -13.31 18.99 -0.22
CA SER A 51 -12.09 18.78 -0.98
C SER A 51 -10.99 19.16 0.00
N ARG A 52 -10.55 18.20 0.82
CA ARG A 52 -9.33 18.32 1.61
C ARG A 52 -8.26 18.46 0.55
N ARG A 53 -7.90 19.72 0.29
CA ARG A 53 -6.81 20.09 -0.59
C ARG A 53 -5.60 19.32 -0.09
N SER A 54 -5.19 18.32 -0.86
CA SER A 54 -4.07 17.45 -0.52
C SER A 54 -2.82 18.33 -0.42
N ASP A 55 -2.35 18.59 0.80
CA ASP A 55 -1.11 19.30 1.01
C ASP A 55 0.04 18.33 0.71
N THR A 56 0.52 18.35 -0.54
CA THR A 56 1.56 17.45 -1.02
C THR A 56 2.85 17.59 -0.22
N VAL A 57 3.15 18.78 0.32
CA VAL A 57 4.33 19.03 1.14
C VAL A 57 4.20 18.35 2.50
N ALA A 58 3.04 18.45 3.13
CA ALA A 58 2.75 17.71 4.37
C ALA A 58 2.82 16.20 4.12
N MET A 59 2.25 15.73 3.02
CA MET A 59 2.23 14.31 2.65
C MET A 59 3.63 13.75 2.42
N GLU A 60 4.52 14.49 1.75
CA GLU A 60 5.93 14.10 1.61
C GLU A 60 6.65 14.02 2.96
N ARG A 61 6.42 14.99 3.85
CA ARG A 61 7.02 15.00 5.18
C ARG A 61 6.56 13.79 6.00
N GLU A 62 5.26 13.51 6.00
CA GLU A 62 4.67 12.35 6.68
C GLU A 62 5.25 11.03 6.14
N ALA A 63 5.44 10.92 4.82
CA ALA A 63 6.04 9.74 4.20
C ALA A 63 7.51 9.54 4.61
N ARG A 64 8.30 10.63 4.67
CA ARG A 64 9.70 10.58 5.15
C ARG A 64 9.78 10.21 6.63
N GLU A 65 8.86 10.72 7.44
CA GLU A 65 8.80 10.36 8.86
C GLU A 65 8.44 8.88 9.06
N LEU A 66 7.46 8.38 8.30
CA LEU A 66 7.08 6.97 8.32
C LEU A 66 8.26 6.08 7.95
N SER A 67 9.00 6.41 6.89
CA SER A 67 10.15 5.60 6.45
C SER A 67 11.26 5.57 7.49
N ALA A 68 11.55 6.71 8.13
CA ALA A 68 12.54 6.81 9.19
C ALA A 68 12.16 5.97 10.42
N LEU A 69 10.91 6.04 10.86
CA LEU A 69 10.41 5.23 11.99
C LEU A 69 10.46 3.74 11.66
N ALA A 70 9.97 3.36 10.47
CA ALA A 70 9.96 1.98 10.02
C ALA A 70 11.37 1.39 9.93
N ALA A 71 12.36 2.17 9.47
CA ALA A 71 13.75 1.76 9.41
C ALA A 71 14.37 1.47 10.79
N SER A 72 13.82 2.02 11.87
CA SER A 72 14.31 1.78 13.24
C SER A 72 13.76 0.48 13.87
N ILE A 73 12.65 -0.06 13.36
CA ILE A 73 11.96 -1.22 13.93
C ILE A 73 12.84 -2.49 13.96
N PRO A 74 13.63 -2.82 12.92
CA PRO A 74 14.52 -3.98 12.99
C PRO A 74 15.49 -3.93 14.19
N GLY A 75 16.00 -2.74 14.52
CA GLY A 75 16.86 -2.56 15.69
C GLY A 75 16.13 -2.81 17.01
N ASP A 76 14.88 -2.36 17.12
CA ASP A 76 14.02 -2.61 18.28
C ASP A 76 13.70 -4.11 18.43
N VAL A 77 13.49 -4.83 17.32
CA VAL A 77 13.28 -6.29 17.30
C VAL A 77 14.54 -7.04 17.74
N GLU A 78 15.72 -6.60 17.34
CA GLU A 78 16.98 -7.20 17.79
C GLU A 78 17.21 -7.01 19.30
N GLN A 79 16.76 -5.90 19.88
CA GLN A 79 16.78 -5.71 21.33
C GLN A 79 15.77 -6.63 22.03
N LEU A 80 14.56 -6.76 21.49
CA LEU A 80 13.54 -7.70 22.00
C LEU A 80 14.05 -9.14 22.03
N LYS A 81 14.75 -9.57 20.97
CA LYS A 81 15.37 -10.90 20.90
C LYS A 81 16.39 -11.14 22.02
N LYS A 82 17.01 -10.08 22.54
CA LYS A 82 17.95 -10.13 23.68
C LYS A 82 17.24 -10.02 25.04
N GLY A 83 15.91 -10.03 25.07
CA GLY A 83 15.12 -9.87 26.29
C GLY A 83 15.02 -8.41 26.78
N LEU A 84 15.43 -7.45 25.96
CA LEU A 84 15.34 -6.02 26.26
C LEU A 84 14.12 -5.43 25.56
N LEU A 85 13.16 -4.91 26.31
CA LEU A 85 12.01 -4.18 25.76
C LEU A 85 12.39 -2.72 25.53
N PRO A 86 12.52 -2.23 24.29
CA PRO A 86 12.78 -0.82 24.04
C PRO A 86 11.53 -0.03 24.41
N LYS A 87 11.68 0.94 25.33
CA LYS A 87 10.57 1.73 25.88
C LYS A 87 9.72 2.39 24.79
N ASP A 88 10.37 2.82 23.73
CA ASP A 88 9.73 3.60 22.66
C ASP A 88 9.25 2.73 21.48
N ALA A 89 9.50 1.42 21.48
CA ALA A 89 9.14 0.54 20.36
C ALA A 89 7.63 0.57 20.09
N VAL A 90 6.82 0.52 21.15
CA VAL A 90 5.35 0.56 21.05
C VAL A 90 4.88 1.91 20.50
N ASP A 91 5.48 3.02 20.94
CA ASP A 91 5.08 4.35 20.50
C ASP A 91 5.51 4.64 19.05
N LYS A 92 6.68 4.14 18.63
CA LYS A 92 7.09 4.16 17.22
C LYS A 92 6.07 3.42 16.34
N LEU A 93 5.63 2.23 16.75
CA LEU A 93 4.63 1.45 16.00
C LEU A 93 3.29 2.18 15.91
N LYS A 94 2.79 2.75 17.01
CA LYS A 94 1.57 3.57 17.00
C LYS A 94 1.69 4.77 16.06
N ARG A 95 2.87 5.41 16.02
CA ARG A 95 3.12 6.55 15.15
C ARG A 95 3.19 6.15 13.67
N ILE A 96 3.81 5.02 13.35
CA ILE A 96 3.77 4.42 12.01
C ILE A 96 2.33 4.16 11.58
N GLU A 97 1.51 3.54 12.45
CA GLU A 97 0.09 3.28 12.15
C GLU A 97 -0.66 4.58 11.82
N LYS A 98 -0.51 5.59 12.67
CA LYS A 98 -1.14 6.90 12.47
C LYS A 98 -0.74 7.53 11.13
N LEU A 99 0.56 7.61 10.83
CA LEU A 99 1.06 8.15 9.57
C LEU A 99 0.55 7.36 8.36
N SER A 100 0.54 6.03 8.44
CA SER A 100 0.05 5.17 7.35
C SER A 100 -1.43 5.42 7.05
N LYS A 101 -2.26 5.61 8.09
CA LYS A 101 -3.68 5.95 7.96
C LYS A 101 -3.87 7.32 7.35
N GLN A 102 -3.10 8.31 7.79
CA GLN A 102 -3.16 9.68 7.25
C GLN A 102 -2.78 9.72 5.77
N LEU A 103 -1.67 9.10 5.39
CA LEU A 103 -1.22 9.04 3.99
C LEU A 103 -2.23 8.32 3.11
N ARG A 104 -2.76 7.17 3.57
CA ARG A 104 -3.81 6.45 2.84
C ARG A 104 -5.06 7.32 2.62
N GLY A 105 -5.52 8.02 3.66
CA GLY A 105 -6.68 8.91 3.55
C GLY A 105 -6.45 10.16 2.70
N GLN A 106 -5.19 10.56 2.47
CA GLN A 106 -4.85 11.66 1.56
C GLN A 106 -4.71 11.21 0.10
N ILE A 107 -4.24 9.97 -0.13
CA ILE A 107 -4.11 9.36 -1.47
C ILE A 107 -5.46 8.87 -1.99
N GLN A 108 -6.30 8.32 -1.12
CA GLN A 108 -7.68 7.90 -1.42
C GLN A 108 -8.64 8.82 -0.66
N PRO A 109 -8.97 10.00 -1.22
CA PRO A 109 -9.88 10.95 -0.58
C PRO A 109 -11.32 10.44 -0.50
#